data_AF-A0A7W8S181-F1
#
_entry.id   AF-A0A7W8S181-F1
#
_cell.length_a   1.000
_cell.length_b   1.000
_cell.length_c   1.000
_cell.angle_alpha   90.00
_cell.angle_beta   90.00
_cell.angle_gamma   90.00
#
_symmetry.space_group_name_H-M   'P 1'
#
loop_
_entity.id
_entity.type
_entity.pdbx_description
1 polymer ?
#
loop_
_entity_poly.entity_id
_entity_poly.type
_entity_poly.pdbx_seq_one_letter_code
_entity_poly.pdbx_strand_id
1 'polypeptide(L)'
;MSYSERYPAMEHIFNVYFGQDFDLFGENVQEIVACYKKDSPYDYENLIREIDSFRSEHPSDLDATFKQVFRRGFRPEGWGYTTASFLDEIQRVLSE
;
A
#
# COMPACT_ATOMS: atom_id res chain seq x y z
N MET A 1 -18.22 1.25 9.65
CA MET A 1 -17.53 1.15 8.35
C MET A 1 -16.32 0.27 8.52
N SER A 2 -16.09 -0.70 7.64
CA SER A 2 -14.85 -1.48 7.62
C SER A 2 -13.68 -0.64 7.12
N TYR A 3 -12.44 -1.06 7.38
CA TYR A 3 -11.26 -0.39 6.82
C TYR A 3 -11.27 -0.40 5.28
N SER A 4 -11.81 -1.45 4.67
CA SER A 4 -12.00 -1.54 3.21
C SER A 4 -12.96 -0.50 2.65
N GLU A 5 -13.95 -0.03 3.43
CA GLU A 5 -14.85 1.05 3.03
C GLU A 5 -14.23 2.44 3.23
N ARG A 6 -13.28 2.57 4.16
CA ARG A 6 -12.61 3.84 4.47
C ARG A 6 -11.36 4.08 3.63
N TYR A 7 -10.67 3.01 3.27
CA TYR A 7 -9.42 3.00 2.52
C TYR A 7 -9.51 2.06 1.31
N PRO A 8 -10.43 2.30 0.36
CA PRO A 8 -10.63 1.43 -0.79
C PRO A 8 -9.39 1.32 -1.70
N ALA A 9 -8.60 2.38 -1.87
CA ALA A 9 -7.40 2.34 -2.70
C ALA A 9 -6.27 1.54 -2.01
N MET A 10 -6.11 1.68 -0.68
CA MET A 10 -5.19 0.85 0.10
C MET A 10 -5.62 -0.62 0.07
N GLU A 11 -6.92 -0.92 0.27
CA GLU A 11 -7.45 -2.27 0.18
C GLU A 11 -7.18 -2.88 -1.21
N HIS A 12 -7.31 -2.09 -2.28
CA HIS A 12 -7.06 -2.55 -3.64
C HIS A 12 -5.59 -2.87 -3.86
N ILE A 13 -4.66 -1.94 -3.58
CA ILE A 13 -3.23 -2.18 -3.84
C ILE A 13 -2.67 -3.30 -2.96
N PHE A 14 -3.10 -3.41 -1.69
CA PHE A 14 -2.56 -4.44 -0.79
C PHE A 14 -3.15 -5.83 -1.01
N ASN A 15 -4.37 -5.94 -1.54
CA ASN A 15 -4.95 -7.27 -1.84
C ASN A 15 -4.65 -7.76 -3.25
N VAL A 16 -4.62 -6.85 -4.23
CA VAL A 16 -4.46 -7.23 -5.64
C VAL A 16 -2.98 -7.19 -6.02
N TYR A 17 -2.35 -6.03 -5.88
CA TYR A 17 -1.00 -5.79 -6.39
C TYR A 17 0.10 -6.34 -5.47
N PHE A 18 -0.03 -6.15 -4.16
CA PHE A 18 0.81 -6.79 -3.15
C PHE A 18 0.13 -8.06 -2.59
N GLY A 19 -0.74 -8.70 -3.38
CA GLY A 19 -1.44 -9.93 -3.00
C GLY A 19 -0.55 -11.17 -3.06
N GLN A 20 -1.19 -12.34 -3.18
CA GLN A 20 -0.47 -13.61 -3.39
C GLN A 20 0.21 -13.67 -4.77
N ASP A 21 -0.42 -13.04 -5.77
CA ASP A 21 0.04 -13.03 -7.16
C ASP A 21 0.82 -11.74 -7.49
N PHE A 22 1.58 -11.20 -6.52
CA PHE A 22 2.32 -9.94 -6.70
C PHE A 22 3.34 -10.01 -7.85
N ASP A 23 3.86 -11.21 -8.11
CA ASP A 23 4.85 -11.53 -9.15
C ASP A 23 4.30 -11.34 -10.57
N LEU A 24 2.98 -11.25 -10.74
CA LEU A 24 2.36 -10.86 -12.00
C LEU A 24 2.53 -9.36 -12.31
N PHE A 25 2.76 -8.53 -11.29
CA PHE A 25 2.82 -7.07 -11.42
C PHE A 25 4.25 -6.52 -11.34
N GLY A 26 5.18 -7.24 -10.70
CA GLY A 26 6.58 -6.86 -10.62
C GLY A 26 7.39 -7.66 -9.60
N GLU A 27 8.71 -7.49 -9.61
CA GLU A 27 9.64 -8.17 -8.71
C GLU A 27 9.99 -7.35 -7.46
N ASN A 28 9.63 -6.06 -7.45
CA ASN A 28 9.92 -5.13 -6.35
C ASN A 28 8.80 -4.09 -6.15
N VAL A 29 8.88 -3.32 -5.06
CA VAL A 29 7.87 -2.30 -4.71
C VAL A 29 7.67 -1.30 -5.85
N GLN A 30 8.76 -0.84 -6.45
CA GLN A 30 8.74 0.20 -7.46
C GLN A 30 8.00 -0.25 -8.72
N GLU A 31 8.30 -1.45 -9.20
CA GLU A 31 7.63 -2.05 -10.37
C GLU A 31 6.14 -2.25 -10.13
N ILE A 32 5.77 -2.79 -8.97
CA ILE A 32 4.37 -3.04 -8.64
C ILE A 32 3.59 -1.72 -8.52
N VAL A 33 4.16 -0.71 -7.85
CA VAL A 33 3.52 0.60 -7.70
C VAL A 33 3.43 1.34 -9.04
N ALA A 34 4.45 1.21 -9.90
CA ALA A 34 4.41 1.74 -11.26
C ALA A 34 3.32 1.06 -12.11
N CYS A 35 3.17 -0.27 -11.97
CA CYS A 35 2.08 -1.02 -12.62
C CYS A 35 0.71 -0.53 -12.13
N TYR A 36 0.52 -0.39 -10.81
CA TYR A 36 -0.70 0.15 -10.22
C TYR A 36 -1.02 1.55 -10.77
N LYS A 37 -0.04 2.45 -10.79
CA LYS A 37 -0.20 3.83 -11.30
C LYS A 37 -0.64 3.85 -12.76
N LYS A 38 -0.09 2.94 -13.58
CA LYS A 38 -0.42 2.81 -15.00
C LYS A 38 -1.84 2.27 -15.21
N ASP A 39 -2.24 1.26 -14.45
CA ASP A 39 -3.53 0.58 -14.60
C ASP A 39 -4.69 1.37 -13.96
N SER A 40 -4.39 2.17 -12.93
CA SER A 40 -5.35 2.93 -12.13
C SER A 40 -5.05 4.45 -12.13
N PRO A 41 -5.05 5.13 -13.29
CA PRO A 41 -4.61 6.52 -13.41
C PRO A 41 -5.51 7.53 -12.68
N TYR A 42 -6.72 7.13 -12.25
CA TYR A 42 -7.63 7.99 -11.51
C TYR A 42 -7.64 7.71 -9.99
N ASP A 43 -7.03 6.61 -9.54
CA ASP A 43 -7.10 6.18 -8.14
C ASP A 43 -5.79 6.37 -7.36
N TYR A 44 -4.66 6.60 -8.03
CA TYR A 44 -3.40 6.75 -7.32
C TYR A 44 -3.34 8.00 -6.44
N GLU A 45 -4.03 9.08 -6.80
CA GLU A 45 -4.17 10.25 -5.91
C GLU A 45 -4.98 9.92 -4.64
N ASN A 46 -5.99 9.05 -4.75
CA ASN A 46 -6.75 8.57 -3.61
C ASN A 46 -5.87 7.71 -2.71
N LEU A 47 -5.04 6.84 -3.28
CA LEU A 47 -4.08 6.05 -2.53
C LEU A 47 -3.11 6.92 -1.71
N ILE A 48 -2.59 8.00 -2.29
CA ILE A 48 -1.71 8.95 -1.55
C ILE A 48 -2.48 9.53 -0.35
N ARG A 49 -3.70 10.05 -0.56
CA ARG A 49 -4.51 10.65 0.52
C ARG A 49 -4.90 9.65 1.60
N GLU A 50 -5.19 8.42 1.21
CA GLU A 50 -5.54 7.34 2.14
C GLU A 50 -4.33 6.96 3.00
N ILE A 51 -3.14 6.85 2.40
CA ILE A 51 -1.89 6.59 3.15
C ILE A 51 -1.62 7.72 4.16
N ASP A 52 -1.76 8.98 3.76
CA ASP A 52 -1.59 10.13 4.67
C ASP A 52 -2.58 10.08 5.84
N SER A 53 -3.85 9.81 5.54
CA SER A 53 -4.91 9.70 6.55
C SER A 53 -4.64 8.55 7.52
N PHE A 54 -4.29 7.38 6.99
CA PHE A 54 -3.97 6.20 7.80
C PHE A 54 -2.77 6.45 8.73
N ARG A 55 -1.72 7.12 8.23
CA ARG A 55 -0.56 7.49 9.06
C ARG A 55 -0.91 8.50 10.14
N SER A 56 -1.72 9.51 9.81
CA SER A 56 -2.15 10.51 10.78
C SER A 56 -3.05 9.92 11.87
N GLU A 57 -3.84 8.89 11.55
CA GLU A 57 -4.72 8.22 12.49
C GLU A 57 -3.99 7.22 13.40
N HIS A 58 -2.86 6.69 12.93
CA HIS A 58 -2.07 5.68 13.64
C HIS A 58 -0.63 6.13 13.95
N PRO A 59 -0.42 7.25 14.67
CA PRO A 59 0.92 7.79 14.91
C PRO A 59 1.81 6.90 15.80
N SER A 60 1.22 5.97 16.55
CA SER A 60 1.93 5.12 17.52
C SER A 60 1.76 3.61 17.29
N ASP A 61 0.76 3.22 16.50
CA ASP A 61 0.33 1.85 16.27
C ASP A 61 0.32 1.47 14.78
N LEU A 62 0.89 2.31 13.90
CA LEU A 62 0.90 2.13 12.44
C LEU A 62 1.19 0.70 11.99
N ASP A 63 2.30 0.13 12.48
CA ASP A 63 2.74 -1.21 12.09
C ASP A 63 1.75 -2.29 12.56
N ALA A 64 1.26 -2.18 13.80
CA ALA A 64 0.31 -3.14 14.36
C ALA A 64 -1.02 -3.12 13.60
N THR A 65 -1.55 -1.92 13.35
CA THR A 65 -2.82 -1.75 12.64
C THR A 65 -2.71 -2.16 11.18
N PHE A 66 -1.62 -1.78 10.49
CA PHE A 66 -1.37 -2.23 9.13
C PHE A 66 -1.33 -3.76 9.04
N LYS A 67 -0.64 -4.40 10.00
CA LYS A 67 -0.53 -5.85 10.08
C LYS A 67 -1.88 -6.53 10.33
N GLN A 68 -2.76 -5.91 11.09
CA GLN A 68 -4.08 -6.44 11.40
C GLN A 68 -5.04 -6.30 10.21
N VAL A 69 -4.96 -5.18 9.49
CA VAL A 69 -5.97 -4.79 8.49
C VAL A 69 -5.62 -5.28 7.09
N PHE A 70 -4.40 -5.01 6.63
CA PHE A 70 -4.02 -5.15 5.21
C PHE A 70 -3.12 -6.36 4.93
N ARG A 71 -2.63 -7.05 5.96
CA ARG A 71 -1.56 -8.05 5.84
C ARG A 71 -2.06 -9.42 5.38
N ARG A 72 -2.57 -9.53 4.16
CA ARG A 72 -3.07 -10.79 3.56
C ARG A 72 -1.99 -11.61 2.84
N GLY A 73 -0.82 -11.74 3.45
CA GLY A 73 0.27 -12.59 2.94
C GLY A 73 1.55 -11.81 2.63
N PHE A 74 1.44 -10.55 2.21
CA PHE A 74 2.61 -9.70 1.99
C PHE A 74 3.29 -9.27 3.29
N ARG A 75 4.61 -9.14 3.21
CA ARG A 75 5.52 -8.85 4.31
C ARG A 75 6.54 -7.82 3.82
N PRO A 76 6.32 -6.52 4.06
CA PRO A 76 7.29 -5.49 3.67
C PRO A 76 8.70 -5.77 4.20
N GLU A 77 8.78 -6.44 5.36
CA GLU A 77 10.04 -6.81 6.00
C GLU A 77 10.88 -7.78 5.16
N GLY A 78 10.24 -8.64 4.35
CA GLY A 78 10.93 -9.55 3.44
C GLY A 78 11.65 -8.82 2.31
N TRP A 79 11.27 -7.57 2.03
CA TRP A 79 11.83 -6.73 0.99
C TRP A 79 12.69 -5.60 1.57
N GLY A 80 13.03 -5.67 2.86
CA GLY A 80 13.88 -4.69 3.53
C GLY A 80 13.16 -3.44 4.02
N TYR A 81 11.82 -3.41 4.02
CA TYR A 81 11.04 -2.26 4.47
C TYR A 81 10.41 -2.47 5.85
N THR A 82 10.37 -1.40 6.64
CA THR A 82 9.38 -1.23 7.71
C THR A 82 8.03 -0.82 7.10
N THR A 83 6.92 -0.95 7.82
CA THR A 83 5.62 -0.45 7.36
C THR A 83 5.68 1.03 6.99
N ALA A 84 6.32 1.86 7.81
CA ALA A 84 6.45 3.30 7.52
C ALA A 84 7.23 3.55 6.22
N SER A 85 8.44 2.98 6.10
CA SER A 85 9.27 3.15 4.91
C SER A 85 8.65 2.55 3.64
N PHE A 86 7.82 1.51 3.79
CA PHE A 86 7.09 0.92 2.67
C PHE A 86 6.01 1.87 2.15
N LEU A 87 5.24 2.48 3.05
CA LEU A 87 4.25 3.49 2.69
C LEU A 87 4.92 4.74 2.10
N ASP A 88 6.06 5.17 2.63
CA ASP A 88 6.87 6.24 2.06
C ASP A 88 7.29 5.93 0.61
N GLU A 89 7.76 4.71 0.36
CA GLU A 89 8.21 4.28 -0.97
C GLU A 89 7.06 4.25 -1.99
N ILE A 90 5.87 3.79 -1.57
CA ILE A 90 4.67 3.85 -2.42
C ILE A 90 4.37 5.30 -2.80
N GLN A 91 4.30 6.20 -1.82
CA GLN A 91 4.00 7.62 -2.08
C GLN A 91 5.05 8.28 -2.97
N ARG A 92 6.33 7.94 -2.79
CA ARG A 92 7.43 8.43 -3.63
C ARG A 92 7.21 8.06 -5.10
N VAL A 93 7.02 6.77 -5.39
CA VAL A 93 6.83 6.28 -6.77
C VAL A 93 5.55 6.83 -7.39
N LEU A 94 4.48 6.99 -6.61
CA LEU A 94 3.24 7.58 -7.13
C LEU A 94 3.37 9.07 -7.47
N SER A 95 4.31 9.78 -6.87
CA SER A 95 4.52 11.22 -7.07
C SER A 95 5.49 11.55 -8.21
N GLU A 96 6.12 10.54 -8.84
CA GLU A 96 7.05 10.68 -9.98
C GLU A 96 6.34 10.71 -11.33
#